data_AF-H6NDI0-F1
#
_entry.id   AF-H6NDI0-F1
#
_cell.length_a   1.000
_cell.length_b   1.000
_cell.length_c   1.000
_cell.angle_alpha   90.00
_cell.angle_beta   90.00
_cell.angle_gamma   90.00
#
_symmetry.space_group_name_H-M   'P 1'
#
loop_
_entity.id
_entity.type
_entity.pdbx_description
1 polymer ?
#
loop_
_entity_poly.entity_id
_entity_poly.type
_entity_poly.pdbx_seq_one_letter_code
_entity_poly.pdbx_strand_id
1 'polypeptide(L)'
;MPEPFQFLPGVKLVLFGVNTHNTNNLKTTPDLEKGGTSMQWKGRQGSANVEDRRGMGGMGGGKMIGGGIGGIILVIIITLLGGGGPGDIMSAITGGGNGSTVVYQESAQDKELAEFVSVVLADTEKTWDEIFRQEGLDYKEPTLVLYSGSVESACGVSGASAGPFYCPGDQKLYIDLSFYDELQQKFQAPGDFAMAYVIAHEVGHHVQTLLGTTNKVMPLRQQLSEAQFNQYLVRFELQADYYAGVWARSAQGQQLLEEGDLEEALTAASAVGDDTIQKKAQGYVVPESFTHGTSAQRKQAFYEGFQSGKLGGMNPMAAGNASGW
;
A
#
# COMPACT_ATOMS: atom_id res chain seq x y z
N MET A 1 -22.77 30.75 -37.50
CA MET A 1 -21.83 30.52 -36.38
C MET A 1 -22.31 29.33 -35.57
N PRO A 2 -21.50 28.30 -35.30
CA PRO A 2 -20.17 27.97 -35.86
C PRO A 2 -20.20 26.75 -36.81
N GLU A 3 -19.13 26.65 -37.61
CA GLU A 3 -18.84 25.58 -38.58
C GLU A 3 -18.14 24.37 -37.93
N PRO A 4 -18.23 23.16 -38.52
CA PRO A 4 -17.51 21.98 -38.05
C PRO A 4 -16.04 21.97 -38.51
N PHE A 5 -15.16 21.62 -37.57
CA PHE A 5 -13.71 21.50 -37.71
C PHE A 5 -13.29 20.49 -38.80
N GLN A 6 -12.31 20.89 -39.61
CA GLN A 6 -11.63 20.07 -40.61
C GLN A 6 -10.60 19.14 -39.97
N PHE A 7 -10.54 17.88 -40.44
CA PHE A 7 -9.51 16.90 -40.11
C PHE A 7 -8.18 17.23 -40.81
N LEU A 8 -7.08 17.22 -40.06
CA LEU A 8 -5.72 17.20 -40.61
C LEU A 8 -5.31 15.75 -40.95
N PRO A 9 -4.78 15.45 -42.15
CA PRO A 9 -4.27 14.12 -42.49
C PRO A 9 -2.80 13.97 -42.05
N GLY A 10 -2.43 12.89 -41.36
CA GLY A 10 -1.00 12.68 -41.06
C GLY A 10 -0.53 11.58 -40.09
N VAL A 11 -1.38 10.76 -39.46
CA VAL A 11 -0.89 9.71 -38.54
C VAL A 11 -0.95 8.33 -39.21
N LYS A 12 0.23 7.79 -39.54
CA LYS A 12 0.41 6.43 -40.04
C LYS A 12 0.20 5.43 -38.91
N LEU A 13 -0.76 4.53 -39.10
CA LEU A 13 -0.98 3.33 -38.31
C LEU A 13 0.17 2.34 -38.59
N VAL A 14 1.02 2.05 -37.60
CA VAL A 14 1.98 0.95 -37.68
C VAL A 14 1.34 -0.29 -37.06
N LEU A 15 0.94 -1.22 -37.93
CA LEU A 15 0.52 -2.57 -37.56
C LEU A 15 1.78 -3.42 -37.35
N PHE A 16 2.03 -3.88 -36.12
CA PHE A 16 3.01 -4.94 -35.88
C PHE A 16 2.34 -6.30 -36.04
N GLY A 17 2.87 -7.08 -36.99
CA GLY A 17 2.45 -8.43 -37.30
C GLY A 17 2.89 -9.43 -36.23
N VAL A 18 2.01 -10.40 -35.97
CA VAL A 18 2.26 -11.57 -35.15
C VAL A 18 3.15 -12.53 -35.94
N ASN A 19 4.30 -12.90 -35.39
CA ASN A 19 5.13 -13.99 -35.91
C ASN A 19 5.23 -15.07 -34.83
N THR A 20 4.65 -16.23 -35.12
CA THR A 20 4.66 -17.42 -34.26
C THR A 20 5.86 -18.29 -34.61
N HIS A 21 6.77 -18.58 -33.68
CA HIS A 21 7.47 -19.87 -33.58
C HIS A 21 8.26 -20.04 -32.26
N ASN A 22 7.80 -20.99 -31.45
CA ASN A 22 8.53 -22.03 -30.69
C ASN A 22 9.92 -21.74 -30.07
N THR A 23 10.03 -21.83 -28.73
CA THR A 23 11.13 -22.56 -28.02
C THR A 23 10.76 -22.96 -26.58
N ASN A 24 10.92 -24.26 -26.30
CA ASN A 24 11.39 -24.96 -25.09
C ASN A 24 11.48 -24.29 -23.70
N ASN A 25 11.00 -25.06 -22.72
CA ASN A 25 11.26 -25.04 -21.26
C ASN A 25 12.65 -24.53 -20.84
N LEU A 26 12.66 -23.45 -20.04
CA LEU A 26 13.60 -23.18 -18.96
C LEU A 26 12.84 -22.38 -17.88
N LYS A 27 12.84 -22.87 -16.64
CA LYS A 27 12.37 -22.10 -15.48
C LYS A 27 13.32 -20.94 -15.26
N THR A 28 12.95 -19.75 -15.72
CA THR A 28 13.61 -18.50 -15.35
C THR A 28 12.82 -17.86 -14.21
N THR A 29 13.55 -17.40 -13.20
CA THR A 29 13.13 -16.39 -12.23
C THR A 29 12.34 -15.27 -12.93
N PRO A 30 11.29 -14.69 -12.32
CA PRO A 30 10.73 -13.44 -12.83
C PRO A 30 11.84 -12.39 -12.78
N ASP A 31 12.39 -12.06 -13.94
CA ASP A 31 13.41 -11.02 -14.11
C ASP A 31 12.76 -9.65 -13.79
N LEU A 32 13.23 -8.99 -12.72
CA LEU A 32 13.06 -7.54 -12.51
C LEU A 32 13.75 -6.68 -13.60
N GLU A 33 14.32 -7.30 -14.64
CA GLU A 33 15.22 -6.64 -15.60
C GLU A 33 14.78 -6.75 -17.07
N LYS A 34 13.58 -7.26 -17.41
CA LYS A 34 13.15 -7.36 -18.82
C LYS A 34 11.88 -6.57 -19.14
N GLY A 35 12.13 -5.30 -19.43
CA GLY A 35 11.19 -4.29 -19.92
C GLY A 35 11.47 -3.03 -19.11
N GLY A 36 12.12 -2.02 -19.70
CA GLY A 36 12.50 -0.79 -18.97
C GLY A 36 11.32 -0.19 -18.23
N THR A 37 11.60 0.57 -17.15
CA THR A 37 10.74 1.00 -16.03
C THR A 37 11.01 0.20 -14.74
N SER A 38 12.19 0.37 -14.12
CA SER A 38 12.50 -0.11 -12.77
C SER A 38 13.04 1.03 -11.91
N MET A 39 12.46 1.26 -10.75
CA MET A 39 12.91 2.27 -9.79
C MET A 39 14.42 2.18 -9.51
N GLN A 40 15.12 3.32 -9.48
CA GLN A 40 16.58 3.38 -9.36
C GLN A 40 17.10 3.23 -7.92
N TRP A 41 16.85 2.06 -7.30
CA TRP A 41 17.12 1.80 -5.88
C TRP A 41 18.46 1.06 -5.62
N LYS A 42 18.96 0.27 -6.57
CA LYS A 42 20.16 -0.57 -6.38
C LYS A 42 21.40 0.27 -6.02
N GLY A 43 22.15 -0.19 -5.01
CA GLY A 43 23.37 0.47 -4.54
C GLY A 43 23.15 1.71 -3.65
N ARG A 44 21.90 2.05 -3.33
CA ARG A 44 21.57 3.08 -2.35
C ARG A 44 21.64 2.52 -0.92
N GLN A 45 21.79 3.42 0.05
CA GLN A 45 21.80 3.05 1.45
C GLN A 45 20.38 2.74 1.93
N GLY A 46 20.20 1.60 2.60
CA GLY A 46 18.97 1.23 3.29
C GLY A 46 18.83 1.86 4.68
N SER A 47 17.62 1.81 5.23
CA SER A 47 17.30 2.38 6.54
C SER A 47 17.89 1.55 7.68
N ALA A 48 18.30 2.23 8.74
CA ALA A 48 18.72 1.60 9.99
C ALA A 48 17.53 1.14 10.86
N ASN A 49 16.30 1.52 10.50
CA ASN A 49 15.08 1.29 11.27
C ASN A 49 14.28 0.07 10.76
N VAL A 50 14.97 -0.95 10.25
CA VAL A 50 14.35 -2.22 9.82
C VAL A 50 14.60 -3.32 10.86
N GLU A 51 13.52 -3.87 11.39
CA GLU A 51 13.51 -5.05 12.24
C GLU A 51 13.07 -6.27 11.42
N ASP A 52 14.01 -7.18 11.13
CA ASP A 52 13.66 -8.43 10.46
C ASP A 52 13.24 -9.49 11.47
N ARG A 53 11.95 -9.82 11.48
CA ARG A 53 11.33 -10.84 12.32
C ARG A 53 10.81 -12.04 11.50
N ARG A 54 11.17 -12.14 10.22
CA ARG A 54 10.78 -13.27 9.38
C ARG A 54 11.36 -14.56 9.95
N GLY A 55 10.56 -15.64 9.95
CA GLY A 55 10.96 -16.92 10.52
C GLY A 55 11.09 -16.98 12.05
N MET A 56 10.93 -15.86 12.76
CA MET A 56 10.84 -15.84 14.21
C MET A 56 9.42 -16.26 14.61
N GLY A 57 9.20 -17.58 14.70
CA GLY A 57 7.95 -18.12 15.21
C GLY A 57 7.64 -17.51 16.58
N GLY A 58 6.47 -16.89 16.70
CA GLY A 58 6.02 -16.23 17.92
C GLY A 58 6.25 -17.13 19.14
N MET A 59 6.89 -16.57 20.16
CA MET A 59 7.18 -17.24 21.42
C MET A 59 5.86 -17.51 22.17
N GLY A 60 5.19 -18.60 21.81
CA GLY A 60 3.96 -19.05 22.44
C GLY A 60 3.41 -20.24 21.67
N GLY A 61 3.54 -21.45 22.24
CA GLY A 61 3.11 -22.71 21.64
C GLY A 61 1.61 -22.81 21.40
N GLY A 62 1.12 -22.13 20.36
CA GLY A 62 -0.24 -22.21 19.84
C GLY A 62 -0.17 -22.42 18.33
N LYS A 63 -0.71 -23.55 17.87
CA LYS A 63 -0.83 -23.91 16.46
C LYS A 63 -1.49 -22.77 15.68
N MET A 64 -0.73 -22.05 14.86
CA MET A 64 -1.27 -21.15 13.85
C MET A 64 -1.39 -21.92 12.54
N ILE A 65 -2.64 -22.11 12.14
CA ILE A 65 -3.09 -22.78 10.93
C ILE A 65 -2.75 -21.88 9.75
N GLY A 66 -1.78 -22.29 8.94
CA GLY A 66 -1.60 -21.75 7.59
C GLY A 66 -2.77 -22.20 6.72
N GLY A 67 -3.64 -21.25 6.36
CA GLY A 67 -4.82 -21.48 5.55
C GLY A 67 -4.75 -20.73 4.22
N GLY A 68 -4.55 -21.52 3.15
CA GLY A 68 -5.12 -21.41 1.81
C GLY A 68 -5.60 -20.09 1.21
N ILE A 69 -5.21 -19.90 -0.05
CA ILE A 69 -5.80 -19.03 -1.08
C ILE A 69 -7.34 -19.07 -1.01
N GLY A 70 -7.95 -17.93 -0.68
CA GLY A 70 -9.40 -17.78 -0.76
C GLY A 70 -9.93 -16.54 -0.05
N GLY A 71 -10.13 -15.47 -0.81
CA GLY A 71 -11.10 -14.44 -0.46
C GLY A 71 -10.57 -13.24 0.31
N ILE A 72 -10.68 -12.09 -0.37
CA ILE A 72 -10.84 -10.75 0.20
C ILE A 72 -9.52 -10.10 0.68
N ILE A 73 -8.91 -9.32 -0.22
CA ILE A 73 -8.20 -8.10 0.20
C ILE A 73 -9.27 -7.11 0.62
N LEU A 74 -9.59 -7.08 1.90
CA LEU A 74 -10.46 -6.14 2.58
C LEU A 74 -10.49 -6.70 4.00
N VAL A 75 -9.94 -6.03 5.01
CA VAL A 75 -10.43 -6.15 6.41
C VAL A 75 -9.70 -5.27 7.45
N ILE A 76 -8.50 -4.70 7.25
CA ILE A 76 -7.71 -4.37 8.44
C ILE A 76 -7.90 -3.05 9.15
N ILE A 77 -8.43 -2.01 8.52
CA ILE A 77 -8.72 -0.80 9.31
C ILE A 77 -10.00 -1.01 10.14
N ILE A 78 -10.87 -1.96 9.78
CA ILE A 78 -12.08 -2.30 10.56
C ILE A 78 -11.76 -3.21 11.76
N THR A 79 -10.74 -4.08 11.70
CA THR A 79 -10.43 -5.01 12.80
C THR A 79 -9.32 -4.55 13.75
N LEU A 80 -8.29 -3.83 13.29
CA LEU A 80 -7.17 -3.44 14.18
C LEU A 80 -7.31 -2.04 14.82
N LEU A 81 -8.02 -1.11 14.20
CA LEU A 81 -8.43 0.17 14.82
C LEU A 81 -9.91 0.12 15.27
N GLY A 82 -10.36 -1.13 15.43
CA GLY A 82 -11.70 -1.64 15.25
C GLY A 82 -12.63 -1.71 16.44
N GLY A 83 -12.08 -2.03 17.62
CA GLY A 83 -12.91 -2.57 18.70
C GLY A 83 -13.74 -3.80 18.27
N GLY A 84 -13.27 -4.56 17.27
CA GLY A 84 -13.85 -5.87 16.92
C GLY A 84 -13.73 -6.79 18.12
N GLY A 85 -14.82 -7.49 18.46
CA GLY A 85 -14.83 -8.40 19.59
C GLY A 85 -13.94 -9.61 19.33
N PRO A 86 -13.36 -10.24 20.37
CA PRO A 86 -12.57 -11.48 20.24
C PRO A 86 -13.30 -12.64 19.53
N GLY A 87 -14.62 -12.55 19.35
CA GLY A 87 -15.47 -13.56 18.73
C GLY A 87 -15.30 -13.72 17.22
N ASP A 88 -14.99 -12.64 16.50
CA ASP A 88 -14.85 -12.68 15.02
C ASP A 88 -13.56 -13.39 14.59
N ILE A 89 -12.53 -13.32 15.44
CA ILE A 89 -11.24 -14.00 15.27
C ILE A 89 -11.37 -15.50 15.61
N MET A 90 -12.20 -15.86 16.60
CA MET A 90 -12.36 -17.25 17.07
C MET A 90 -13.03 -18.18 16.03
N SER A 91 -13.98 -17.66 15.25
CA SER A 91 -14.64 -18.45 14.20
C SER A 91 -13.72 -18.74 13.00
N ALA A 92 -12.68 -17.93 12.78
CA ALA A 92 -11.68 -18.16 11.74
C ALA A 92 -10.61 -19.18 12.15
N ILE A 93 -10.33 -19.31 13.46
CA ILE A 93 -9.28 -20.20 14.01
C ILE A 93 -9.76 -21.65 14.21
N THR A 94 -11.06 -21.89 14.40
CA THR A 94 -11.60 -23.21 14.77
C THR A 94 -11.87 -24.15 13.59
N GLY A 95 -11.66 -23.71 12.34
CA GLY A 95 -11.76 -24.52 11.12
C GLY A 95 -10.52 -25.39 10.89
N GLY A 96 -10.58 -26.66 11.32
CA GLY A 96 -9.44 -27.56 11.44
C GLY A 96 -8.69 -27.95 10.14
N GLY A 97 -7.36 -27.97 10.26
CA GLY A 97 -6.41 -28.58 9.33
C GLY A 97 -5.10 -28.95 10.03
N ASN A 98 -4.57 -30.15 9.76
CA ASN A 98 -3.37 -30.69 10.39
C ASN A 98 -2.11 -30.08 9.72
N GLY A 99 -1.46 -29.10 10.37
CA GLY A 99 -0.37 -28.31 9.78
C GLY A 99 1.01 -28.57 10.38
N SER A 100 1.96 -28.98 9.54
CA SER A 100 3.39 -29.08 9.83
C SER A 100 4.01 -27.69 10.11
N THR A 101 5.00 -27.63 10.99
CA THR A 101 5.83 -26.43 11.21
C THR A 101 6.59 -26.09 9.93
N VAL A 102 6.16 -25.06 9.19
CA VAL A 102 6.92 -24.52 8.07
C VAL A 102 8.04 -23.65 8.64
N VAL A 103 9.28 -24.11 8.51
CA VAL A 103 10.47 -23.31 8.83
C VAL A 103 10.64 -22.30 7.70
N TYR A 104 10.69 -21.00 8.03
CA TYR A 104 11.01 -19.97 7.04
C TYR A 104 12.41 -20.23 6.46
N GLN A 105 12.53 -20.12 5.14
CA GLN A 105 13.79 -20.21 4.42
C GLN A 105 13.85 -18.99 3.50
N GLU A 106 14.79 -18.08 3.76
CA GLU A 106 14.97 -16.88 2.95
C GLU A 106 15.35 -17.26 1.51
N SER A 107 14.56 -16.78 0.56
CA SER A 107 14.84 -16.91 -0.87
C SER A 107 15.74 -15.77 -1.36
N ALA A 108 16.35 -15.90 -2.54
CA ALA A 108 17.11 -14.80 -3.14
C ALA A 108 16.20 -13.58 -3.43
N GLN A 109 14.94 -13.83 -3.81
CA GLN A 109 13.93 -12.80 -4.03
C GLN A 109 13.55 -12.12 -2.71
N ASP A 110 13.39 -12.86 -1.62
CA ASP A 110 13.09 -12.32 -0.30
C ASP A 110 14.18 -11.37 0.18
N LYS A 111 15.44 -11.71 -0.11
CA LYS A 111 16.60 -10.86 0.23
C LYS A 111 16.61 -9.57 -0.59
N GLU A 112 16.36 -9.67 -1.91
CA GLU A 112 16.28 -8.51 -2.79
C GLU A 112 15.13 -7.58 -2.41
N LEU A 113 13.95 -8.14 -2.12
CA LEU A 113 12.78 -7.39 -1.65
C LEU A 113 13.02 -6.75 -0.29
N ALA A 114 13.69 -7.43 0.65
CA ALA A 114 14.03 -6.83 1.94
C ALA A 114 14.99 -5.63 1.79
N GLU A 115 15.97 -5.74 0.90
CA GLU A 115 16.89 -4.62 0.57
C GLU A 115 16.14 -3.47 -0.09
N PHE A 116 15.29 -3.76 -1.07
CA PHE A 116 14.42 -2.78 -1.72
C PHE A 116 13.54 -2.03 -0.71
N VAL A 117 12.82 -2.75 0.16
CA VAL A 117 11.95 -2.17 1.19
C VAL A 117 12.75 -1.28 2.14
N SER A 118 13.97 -1.70 2.52
CA SER A 118 14.87 -0.92 3.37
C SER A 118 15.32 0.39 2.69
N VAL A 119 15.60 0.37 1.39
CA VAL A 119 15.97 1.57 0.61
C VAL A 119 14.79 2.52 0.46
N VAL A 120 13.59 2.02 0.17
CA VAL A 120 12.39 2.85 0.08
C VAL A 120 12.12 3.53 1.42
N LEU A 121 12.21 2.79 2.54
CA LEU A 121 12.04 3.38 3.87
C LEU A 121 13.05 4.52 4.11
N ALA A 122 14.34 4.31 3.81
CA ALA A 122 15.36 5.34 3.95
C ALA A 122 15.06 6.61 3.16
N ASP A 123 14.54 6.46 1.94
CA ASP A 123 14.17 7.61 1.12
C ASP A 123 12.94 8.35 1.66
N THR A 124 11.98 7.62 2.23
CA THR A 124 10.84 8.25 2.92
C THR A 124 11.28 9.01 4.17
N GLU A 125 12.19 8.44 4.98
CA GLU A 125 12.74 9.08 6.18
C GLU A 125 13.40 10.41 5.82
N LYS A 126 14.31 10.39 4.84
CA LYS A 126 14.98 11.59 4.33
C LYS A 126 14.00 12.65 3.83
N THR A 127 12.98 12.23 3.07
CA THR A 127 11.99 13.14 2.50
C THR A 127 11.16 13.82 3.59
N TRP A 128 10.66 13.04 4.54
CA TRP A 128 9.81 13.57 5.59
C TRP A 128 10.58 14.38 6.63
N ASP A 129 11.82 14.02 6.94
CA ASP A 129 12.75 14.86 7.71
C ASP A 129 12.88 16.25 7.10
N GLU A 130 13.10 16.31 5.78
CA GLU A 130 13.24 17.59 5.09
C GLU A 130 11.95 18.41 5.14
N ILE A 131 10.81 17.80 4.83
CA ILE A 131 9.50 18.47 4.81
C ILE A 131 9.11 18.96 6.21
N PHE A 132 9.22 18.12 7.24
CA PHE A 132 8.88 18.52 8.61
C PHE A 132 9.78 19.66 9.07
N ARG A 133 11.08 19.60 8.79
CA ARG A 133 12.02 20.67 9.12
C ARG A 133 11.66 21.98 8.42
N GLN A 134 11.23 21.95 7.16
CA GLN A 134 10.76 23.15 6.43
C GLN A 134 9.51 23.77 7.07
N GLU A 135 8.66 22.95 7.69
CA GLU A 135 7.44 23.36 8.41
C GLU A 135 7.70 23.69 9.89
N GLY A 136 8.95 23.62 10.35
CA GLY A 136 9.32 23.86 11.76
C GLY A 136 8.82 22.79 12.73
N LEU A 137 8.64 21.55 12.23
CA LEU A 137 8.23 20.37 12.98
C LEU A 137 9.39 19.38 13.13
N ASP A 138 9.30 18.53 14.15
CA ASP A 138 10.23 17.41 14.32
C ASP A 138 9.62 16.14 13.72
N TYR A 139 10.31 15.52 12.76
CA TYR A 139 9.98 14.20 12.28
C TYR A 139 10.65 13.15 13.17
N LYS A 140 9.92 12.10 13.51
CA LYS A 140 10.45 10.96 14.23
C LYS A 140 10.33 9.77 13.30
N GLU A 141 11.45 9.21 12.86
CA GLU A 141 11.44 8.09 11.92
C GLU A 141 10.65 6.88 12.47
N PRO A 142 9.82 6.22 11.62
CA PRO A 142 9.14 5.00 12.01
C PRO A 142 10.08 3.78 11.95
N THR A 143 9.69 2.69 12.60
CA THR A 143 10.36 1.40 12.44
C THR A 143 9.57 0.50 11.51
N LEU A 144 10.22 -0.19 10.58
CA LEU A 144 9.60 -1.18 9.71
C LEU A 144 9.93 -2.59 10.20
N VAL A 145 8.90 -3.42 10.36
CA VAL A 145 8.99 -4.81 10.79
C VAL A 145 8.68 -5.71 9.60
N LEU A 146 9.69 -6.47 9.15
CA LEU A 146 9.48 -7.57 8.22
C LEU A 146 9.03 -8.80 9.00
N TYR A 147 7.94 -9.45 8.58
CA TYR A 147 7.43 -10.65 9.23
C TYR A 147 6.98 -11.71 8.22
N SER A 148 6.70 -12.92 8.71
CA SER A 148 6.20 -14.03 7.90
C SER A 148 5.03 -14.70 8.60
N GLY A 149 3.86 -14.74 7.96
CA GLY A 149 2.69 -15.49 8.43
C GLY A 149 1.85 -14.77 9.50
N SER A 150 2.46 -14.34 10.61
CA SER A 150 1.76 -13.57 11.65
C SER A 150 2.70 -12.73 12.49
N VAL A 151 2.20 -11.63 13.03
CA VAL A 151 2.97 -10.70 13.87
C VAL A 151 2.12 -10.12 15.01
N GLU A 152 2.75 -9.90 16.15
CA GLU A 152 2.18 -9.14 17.26
C GLU A 152 2.66 -7.68 17.21
N SER A 153 1.71 -6.76 17.30
CA SER A 153 1.91 -5.31 17.35
C SER A 153 1.22 -4.72 18.58
N ALA A 154 1.49 -3.44 18.90
CA ALA A 154 0.73 -2.72 19.91
C ALA A 154 -0.76 -2.57 19.56
N CYS A 155 -1.13 -2.76 18.29
CA CYS A 155 -2.51 -2.73 17.79
C CYS A 155 -3.19 -4.11 17.83
N GLY A 156 -2.49 -5.15 18.31
CA GLY A 156 -2.97 -6.53 18.37
C GLY A 156 -2.20 -7.48 17.44
N VAL A 157 -2.73 -8.70 17.32
CA VAL A 157 -2.17 -9.75 16.46
C VAL A 157 -2.74 -9.64 15.04
N SER A 158 -1.87 -9.68 14.03
CA SER A 158 -2.24 -9.66 12.61
C SER A 158 -1.60 -10.81 11.84
N GLY A 159 -2.29 -11.31 10.81
CA GLY A 159 -1.79 -12.35 9.90
C GLY A 159 -1.04 -11.79 8.69
N ALA A 160 -0.59 -12.65 7.78
CA ALA A 160 0.00 -12.25 6.49
C ALA A 160 -1.07 -11.98 5.42
N SER A 161 -2.19 -12.69 5.46
CA SER A 161 -3.38 -12.51 4.59
C SER A 161 -4.03 -11.12 4.69
N ALA A 162 -3.46 -10.33 5.58
CA ALA A 162 -3.94 -9.11 6.11
C ALA A 162 -3.39 -7.91 5.30
N GLY A 163 -2.23 -8.10 4.67
CA GLY A 163 -1.51 -7.07 3.94
C GLY A 163 -0.66 -6.17 4.85
N PRO A 164 0.13 -5.25 4.25
CA PRO A 164 0.89 -4.25 4.99
C PRO A 164 0.00 -3.35 5.84
N PHE A 165 0.53 -2.89 6.97
CA PHE A 165 -0.19 -1.95 7.84
C PHE A 165 0.75 -1.15 8.73
N TYR A 166 0.31 0.04 9.10
CA TYR A 166 0.91 0.88 10.14
C TYR A 166 0.15 0.79 11.47
N CYS A 167 0.87 0.67 12.58
CA CYS A 167 0.31 0.71 13.93
C CYS A 167 0.69 2.02 14.66
N PRO A 168 -0.27 2.91 14.96
CA PRO A 168 0.03 4.14 15.71
C PRO A 168 0.46 3.91 17.16
N GLY A 169 0.13 2.74 17.75
CA GLY A 169 0.43 2.41 19.15
C GLY A 169 1.93 2.21 19.44
N ASP A 170 2.68 1.67 18.47
CA ASP A 170 4.13 1.49 18.53
C ASP A 170 4.89 2.26 17.44
N GLN A 171 4.16 2.96 16.57
CA GLN A 171 4.69 3.74 15.44
C GLN A 171 5.50 2.89 14.46
N LYS A 172 5.04 1.66 14.19
CA LYS A 172 5.71 0.74 13.29
C LYS A 172 4.88 0.41 12.04
N LEU A 173 5.59 0.21 10.94
CA LEU A 173 5.08 -0.39 9.72
C LEU A 173 5.32 -1.91 9.79
N TYR A 174 4.38 -2.71 9.31
CA TYR A 174 4.48 -4.16 9.28
C TYR A 174 4.27 -4.66 7.86
N ILE A 175 5.23 -5.43 7.35
CA ILE A 175 5.20 -5.92 5.96
C ILE A 175 5.56 -7.41 5.92
N ASP A 176 4.67 -8.21 5.34
CA ASP A 176 4.99 -9.56 4.87
C ASP A 176 5.34 -9.48 3.38
N LEU A 177 6.55 -9.91 3.02
CA LEU A 177 7.06 -9.79 1.64
C LEU A 177 6.27 -10.63 0.64
N SER A 178 5.52 -11.64 1.08
CA SER A 178 4.61 -12.39 0.20
C SER A 178 3.50 -11.52 -0.40
N PHE A 179 3.23 -10.35 0.19
CA PHE A 179 2.30 -9.37 -0.38
C PHE A 179 2.75 -8.84 -1.74
N TYR A 180 4.06 -8.83 -2.03
CA TYR A 180 4.58 -8.45 -3.35
C TYR A 180 4.01 -9.36 -4.44
N ASP A 181 3.97 -10.67 -4.21
CA ASP A 181 3.39 -11.62 -5.14
C ASP A 181 1.87 -11.41 -5.28
N GLU A 182 1.20 -10.99 -4.20
CA GLU A 182 -0.22 -10.65 -4.24
C GLU A 182 -0.50 -9.43 -5.12
N LEU A 183 0.28 -8.35 -4.98
CA LEU A 183 0.19 -7.16 -5.84
C LEU A 183 0.29 -7.53 -7.32
N GLN A 184 1.28 -8.34 -7.67
CA GLN A 184 1.51 -8.76 -9.04
C GLN A 184 0.39 -9.67 -9.55
N GLN A 185 0.08 -10.75 -8.83
CA GLN A 185 -0.78 -11.82 -9.33
C GLN A 185 -2.26 -11.57 -9.09
N LYS A 186 -2.62 -11.08 -7.90
CA LYS A 186 -4.02 -10.87 -7.52
C LYS A 186 -4.48 -9.50 -7.96
N PHE A 187 -3.74 -8.44 -7.66
CA PHE A 187 -4.18 -7.08 -7.97
C PHE A 187 -3.87 -6.63 -9.38
N GLN A 188 -3.03 -7.36 -10.11
CA GLN A 188 -2.59 -6.98 -11.46
C GLN A 188 -1.92 -5.60 -11.45
N ALA A 189 -1.21 -5.30 -10.36
CA ALA A 189 -0.36 -4.13 -10.19
C ALA A 189 1.10 -4.61 -10.07
N PRO A 190 1.71 -5.07 -11.19
CA PRO A 190 3.13 -5.41 -11.21
C PRO A 190 3.99 -4.15 -11.09
N GLY A 191 5.28 -4.34 -10.87
CA GLY A 191 6.26 -3.24 -10.82
C GLY A 191 6.84 -3.05 -9.43
N ASP A 192 8.08 -2.58 -9.37
CA ASP A 192 8.74 -2.31 -8.10
C ASP A 192 8.16 -1.06 -7.44
N PHE A 193 7.78 -0.04 -8.23
CA PHE A 193 7.20 1.18 -7.71
C PHE A 193 5.81 0.97 -7.09
N ALA A 194 5.07 -0.06 -7.52
CA ALA A 194 3.83 -0.46 -6.86
C ALA A 194 4.05 -0.85 -5.39
N MET A 195 5.14 -1.56 -5.08
CA MET A 195 5.51 -1.90 -3.70
C MET A 195 6.05 -0.68 -2.95
N ALA A 196 6.81 0.20 -3.61
CA ALA A 196 7.27 1.46 -3.01
C ALA A 196 6.09 2.36 -2.60
N TYR A 197 5.06 2.45 -3.44
CA TYR A 197 3.82 3.16 -3.15
C TYR A 197 3.15 2.65 -1.87
N VAL A 198 3.07 1.33 -1.67
CA VAL A 198 2.47 0.75 -0.46
C VAL A 198 3.25 1.14 0.78
N ILE A 199 4.58 1.08 0.74
CA ILE A 199 5.43 1.51 1.86
C ILE A 199 5.21 3.01 2.14
N ALA A 200 5.21 3.85 1.11
CA ALA A 200 4.99 5.28 1.24
C ALA A 200 3.60 5.63 1.77
N HIS A 201 2.58 4.84 1.44
CA HIS A 201 1.22 4.96 1.99
C HIS A 201 1.20 4.66 3.49
N GLU A 202 1.83 3.58 3.94
CA GLU A 202 1.95 3.27 5.37
C GLU A 202 2.77 4.33 6.13
N VAL A 203 3.80 4.91 5.49
CA VAL A 203 4.50 6.09 6.04
C VAL A 203 3.58 7.31 6.09
N GLY A 204 2.63 7.45 5.15
CA GLY A 204 1.57 8.45 5.20
C GLY A 204 0.74 8.37 6.49
N HIS A 205 0.36 7.18 6.93
CA HIS A 205 -0.31 6.99 8.23
C HIS A 205 0.58 7.34 9.42
N HIS A 206 1.88 7.09 9.30
CA HIS A 206 2.84 7.55 10.30
C HIS A 206 2.88 9.08 10.39
N VAL A 207 2.94 9.78 9.26
CA VAL A 207 2.85 11.25 9.18
C VAL A 207 1.54 11.76 9.81
N GLN A 208 0.41 11.13 9.50
CA GLN A 208 -0.87 11.45 10.14
C GLN A 208 -0.84 11.32 11.65
N THR A 209 -0.13 10.33 12.17
CA THR A 209 0.05 10.13 13.61
C THR A 209 0.87 11.27 14.22
N LEU A 210 2.00 11.64 13.60
CA LEU A 210 2.84 12.75 14.06
C LEU A 210 2.11 14.10 14.03
N LEU A 211 1.27 14.34 13.02
CA LEU A 211 0.45 15.54 12.90
C LEU A 211 -0.80 15.55 13.82
N GLY A 212 -1.03 14.45 14.56
CA GLY A 212 -2.19 14.29 15.43
C GLY A 212 -3.52 14.12 14.70
N THR A 213 -3.51 13.80 13.40
CA THR A 213 -4.70 13.53 12.61
C THR A 213 -5.43 12.29 13.13
N THR A 214 -4.69 11.21 13.44
CA THR A 214 -5.26 9.97 14.01
C THR A 214 -6.07 10.25 15.27
N ASN A 215 -5.57 11.13 16.16
CA ASN A 215 -6.23 11.52 17.41
C ASN A 215 -7.49 12.37 17.20
N LYS A 216 -7.68 12.96 16.01
CA LYS A 216 -8.88 13.73 15.65
C LYS A 216 -9.93 12.85 14.98
N VAL A 217 -9.51 11.94 14.10
CA VAL A 217 -10.41 11.10 13.30
C VAL A 217 -10.94 9.92 14.12
N MET A 218 -10.07 9.15 14.78
CA MET A 218 -10.46 7.87 15.39
C MET A 218 -11.55 7.99 16.48
N PRO A 219 -11.56 9.02 17.35
CA PRO A 219 -12.62 9.19 18.35
C PRO A 219 -14.03 9.40 17.76
N LEU A 220 -14.14 9.87 16.52
CA LEU A 220 -15.44 10.10 15.87
C LEU A 220 -16.26 8.82 15.70
N ARG A 221 -15.61 7.66 15.68
CA ARG A 221 -16.28 6.35 15.60
C ARG A 221 -17.35 6.15 16.67
N GLN A 222 -17.09 6.63 17.89
CA GLN A 222 -18.02 6.49 19.01
C GLN A 222 -19.12 7.56 19.00
N GLN A 223 -19.00 8.57 18.13
CA GLN A 223 -19.85 9.75 18.10
C GLN A 223 -20.79 9.78 16.89
N LEU A 224 -20.42 9.08 15.82
CA LEU A 224 -21.11 9.11 14.53
C LEU A 224 -21.73 7.75 14.19
N SER A 225 -22.68 7.74 13.25
CA SER A 225 -23.10 6.48 12.63
C SER A 225 -21.96 5.88 11.82
N GLU A 226 -22.01 4.56 11.57
CA GLU A 226 -21.01 3.87 10.77
C GLU A 226 -20.82 4.52 9.39
N ALA A 227 -21.91 4.77 8.65
CA ALA A 227 -21.86 5.42 7.35
C ALA A 227 -21.24 6.84 7.41
N GLN A 228 -21.48 7.59 8.49
CA GLN A 228 -20.87 8.92 8.67
C GLN A 228 -19.38 8.81 9.00
N PHE A 229 -18.99 7.88 9.86
CA PHE A 229 -17.60 7.63 10.22
C PHE A 229 -16.78 7.11 9.02
N ASN A 230 -17.37 6.24 8.20
CA ASN A 230 -16.80 5.74 6.96
C ASN A 230 -16.36 6.87 6.02
N GLN A 231 -17.12 7.98 5.94
CA GLN A 231 -16.70 9.14 5.15
C GLN A 231 -15.42 9.80 5.69
N TYR A 232 -15.21 9.80 7.01
CA TYR A 232 -13.96 10.30 7.60
C TYR A 232 -12.81 9.32 7.37
N LEU A 233 -13.06 8.00 7.44
CA LEU A 233 -12.06 6.99 7.09
C LEU A 233 -11.62 7.13 5.63
N VAL A 234 -12.55 7.27 4.69
CA VAL A 234 -12.20 7.50 3.28
C VAL A 234 -11.27 8.71 3.14
N ARG A 235 -11.59 9.84 3.76
CA ARG A 235 -10.70 11.03 3.68
C ARG A 235 -9.35 10.82 4.38
N PHE A 236 -9.33 10.04 5.44
CA PHE A 236 -8.10 9.68 6.17
C PHE A 236 -7.18 8.84 5.26
N GLU A 237 -7.72 7.83 4.58
CA GLU A 237 -6.99 7.00 3.61
C GLU A 237 -6.50 7.83 2.41
N LEU A 238 -7.34 8.71 1.87
CA LEU A 238 -6.95 9.60 0.76
C LEU A 238 -5.82 10.56 1.16
N GLN A 239 -5.76 11.02 2.41
CA GLN A 239 -4.64 11.83 2.86
C GLN A 239 -3.34 11.01 2.95
N ALA A 240 -3.40 9.71 3.28
CA ALA A 240 -2.22 8.85 3.22
C ALA A 240 -1.74 8.65 1.77
N ASP A 241 -2.67 8.47 0.81
CA ASP A 241 -2.34 8.45 -0.63
C ASP A 241 -1.70 9.77 -1.09
N TYR A 242 -2.23 10.92 -0.64
CA TYR A 242 -1.64 12.23 -0.89
C TYR A 242 -0.20 12.32 -0.37
N TYR A 243 0.05 11.84 0.85
CA TYR A 243 1.40 11.81 1.42
C TYR A 243 2.34 10.86 0.66
N ALA A 244 1.86 9.72 0.17
CA ALA A 244 2.64 8.88 -0.74
C ALA A 244 3.00 9.63 -2.04
N GLY A 245 2.08 10.43 -2.57
CA GLY A 245 2.33 11.30 -3.73
C GLY A 245 3.39 12.37 -3.45
N VAL A 246 3.32 13.03 -2.29
CA VAL A 246 4.32 14.01 -1.85
C VAL A 246 5.72 13.38 -1.79
N TRP A 247 5.82 12.16 -1.27
CA TRP A 247 7.07 11.41 -1.31
C TRP A 247 7.53 11.12 -2.74
N ALA A 248 6.63 10.62 -3.61
CA ALA A 248 6.97 10.32 -5.00
C ALA A 248 7.49 11.56 -5.75
N ARG A 249 7.04 12.77 -5.41
CA ARG A 249 7.58 14.02 -5.95
C ARG A 249 9.04 14.26 -5.56
N SER A 250 9.38 14.01 -4.30
CA SER A 250 10.77 14.03 -3.82
C SER A 250 11.62 12.98 -4.54
N ALA A 251 11.11 11.75 -4.64
CA ALA A 251 11.77 10.65 -5.33
C ALA A 251 12.07 11.00 -6.80
N GLN A 252 11.13 11.65 -7.51
CA GLN A 252 11.36 12.14 -8.88
C GLN A 252 12.54 13.12 -8.93
N GLY A 253 12.61 14.08 -8.02
CA GLY A 253 13.71 15.04 -7.93
C GLY A 253 15.06 14.38 -7.64
N GLN A 254 15.06 13.24 -6.98
CA GLN A 254 16.24 12.42 -6.66
C GLN A 254 16.59 11.38 -7.74
N GLN A 255 15.94 11.45 -8.91
CA GLN A 255 16.12 10.52 -10.03
C GLN A 255 15.91 9.06 -9.61
N LEU A 256 14.98 8.84 -8.68
CA LEU A 256 14.53 7.49 -8.30
C LEU A 256 13.51 6.93 -9.27
N LEU A 257 12.67 7.81 -9.83
CA LEU A 257 11.60 7.42 -10.75
C LEU A 257 12.12 7.30 -12.17
N GLU A 258 11.80 6.20 -12.82
CA GLU A 258 11.86 6.04 -14.27
C GLU A 258 10.55 6.49 -14.93
N GLU A 259 10.57 6.55 -16.27
CA GLU A 259 9.33 6.59 -17.04
C GLU A 259 8.46 5.39 -16.63
N GLY A 260 7.14 5.53 -16.48
CA GLY A 260 6.25 4.43 -16.09
C GLY A 260 6.09 4.17 -14.59
N ASP A 261 7.05 4.51 -13.74
CA ASP A 261 6.93 4.28 -12.28
C ASP A 261 5.72 5.01 -11.69
N LEU A 262 5.43 6.23 -12.17
CA LEU A 262 4.26 6.99 -11.73
C LEU A 262 2.95 6.27 -12.11
N GLU A 263 2.90 5.70 -13.31
CA GLU A 263 1.78 4.91 -13.80
C GLU A 263 1.62 3.59 -13.02
N GLU A 264 2.72 2.97 -12.58
CA GLU A 264 2.69 1.80 -11.68
C GLU A 264 2.05 2.15 -10.33
N ALA A 265 2.43 3.26 -9.70
CA ALA A 265 1.79 3.72 -8.46
C ALA A 265 0.31 4.03 -8.66
N LEU A 266 -0.06 4.73 -9.75
CA LEU A 266 -1.46 5.00 -10.06
C LEU A 266 -2.26 3.71 -10.31
N THR A 267 -1.64 2.71 -10.92
CA THR A 267 -2.23 1.39 -11.12
C THR A 267 -2.42 0.66 -9.80
N ALA A 268 -1.41 0.66 -8.93
CA ALA A 268 -1.49 0.11 -7.58
C ALA A 268 -2.61 0.77 -6.77
N ALA A 269 -2.60 2.11 -6.66
CA ALA A 269 -3.63 2.90 -5.99
C ALA A 269 -5.05 2.59 -6.51
N SER A 270 -5.18 2.43 -7.83
CA SER A 270 -6.45 2.07 -8.46
C SER A 270 -6.88 0.63 -8.19
N ALA A 271 -5.94 -0.30 -8.02
CA ALA A 271 -6.26 -1.71 -7.81
C ALA A 271 -6.77 -2.00 -6.39
N VAL A 272 -6.42 -1.14 -5.43
CA VAL A 272 -6.81 -1.25 -4.02
C VAL A 272 -7.98 -0.33 -3.62
N GLY A 273 -8.69 0.25 -4.58
CA GLY A 273 -9.92 1.01 -4.31
C GLY A 273 -11.10 0.10 -3.94
N ASP A 274 -11.95 0.54 -3.01
CA ASP A 274 -13.08 -0.25 -2.49
C ASP A 274 -14.05 -0.67 -3.62
N ASP A 275 -14.26 0.19 -4.61
CA ASP A 275 -15.09 -0.09 -5.78
C ASP A 275 -14.51 -1.22 -6.65
N THR A 276 -13.20 -1.23 -6.89
CA THR A 276 -12.52 -2.28 -7.66
C THR A 276 -12.56 -3.61 -6.91
N ILE A 277 -12.23 -3.59 -5.61
CA ILE A 277 -12.22 -4.77 -4.76
C ILE A 277 -13.63 -5.37 -4.64
N GLN A 278 -14.63 -4.56 -4.27
CA GLN A 278 -16.00 -5.05 -4.12
C GLN A 278 -16.55 -5.58 -5.45
N LYS A 279 -16.34 -4.86 -6.56
CA LYS A 279 -16.80 -5.34 -7.87
C LYS A 279 -16.15 -6.67 -8.26
N LYS A 280 -14.88 -6.88 -7.91
CA LYS A 280 -14.18 -8.14 -8.16
C LYS A 280 -14.63 -9.28 -7.22
N ALA A 281 -14.94 -8.96 -5.96
CA ALA A 281 -15.34 -9.94 -4.97
C ALA A 281 -16.81 -10.39 -5.08
N GLN A 282 -17.73 -9.45 -5.33
CA GLN A 282 -19.18 -9.69 -5.29
C GLN A 282 -19.97 -9.18 -6.51
N GLY A 283 -19.32 -8.48 -7.46
CA GLY A 283 -19.93 -8.06 -8.73
C GLY A 283 -20.65 -6.70 -8.71
N TYR A 284 -20.81 -6.07 -7.55
CA TYR A 284 -21.44 -4.76 -7.38
C TYR A 284 -20.77 -3.97 -6.24
N VAL A 285 -21.06 -2.66 -6.16
CA VAL A 285 -20.46 -1.74 -5.18
C VAL A 285 -21.52 -1.23 -4.21
N VAL A 286 -21.13 -1.03 -2.95
CA VAL A 286 -21.94 -0.44 -1.88
C VAL A 286 -21.19 0.79 -1.34
N PRO A 287 -21.46 2.00 -1.85
CA PRO A 287 -20.68 3.18 -1.49
C PRO A 287 -20.67 3.52 0.00
N GLU A 288 -21.76 3.23 0.72
CA GLU A 288 -21.87 3.53 2.16
C GLU A 288 -20.94 2.67 3.03
N SER A 289 -20.43 1.54 2.51
CA SER A 289 -19.48 0.67 3.21
C SER A 289 -18.01 0.97 2.89
N PHE A 290 -17.74 1.97 2.04
CA PHE A 290 -16.37 2.33 1.69
C PHE A 290 -15.63 2.90 2.88
N THR A 291 -14.39 2.47 3.07
CA THR A 291 -13.47 2.90 4.12
C THR A 291 -12.13 3.38 3.57
N HIS A 292 -11.76 3.00 2.34
CA HIS A 292 -10.52 3.38 1.66
C HIS A 292 -10.76 4.24 0.41
N GLY A 293 -12.04 4.43 0.04
CA GLY A 293 -12.44 5.29 -1.06
C GLY A 293 -12.41 4.56 -2.40
N THR A 294 -12.86 5.27 -3.43
CA THR A 294 -12.87 4.74 -4.80
C THR A 294 -11.48 4.79 -5.41
N SER A 295 -11.25 3.89 -6.37
CA SER A 295 -10.04 3.83 -7.20
C SER A 295 -9.72 5.18 -7.87
N ALA A 296 -10.75 5.93 -8.25
CA ALA A 296 -10.61 7.27 -8.82
C ALA A 296 -10.13 8.30 -7.78
N GLN A 297 -10.72 8.29 -6.59
CA GLN A 297 -10.31 9.20 -5.50
C GLN A 297 -8.87 8.93 -5.06
N ARG A 298 -8.49 7.66 -4.88
CA ARG A 298 -7.13 7.27 -4.48
C ARG A 298 -6.07 7.76 -5.46
N LYS A 299 -6.29 7.53 -6.76
CA LYS A 299 -5.43 8.06 -7.84
C LYS A 299 -5.33 9.58 -7.81
N GLN A 300 -6.48 10.25 -7.66
CA GLN A 300 -6.52 11.71 -7.63
C GLN A 300 -5.72 12.24 -6.44
N ALA A 301 -5.91 11.69 -5.25
CA ALA A 301 -5.21 12.11 -4.05
C ALA A 301 -3.69 11.94 -4.16
N PHE A 302 -3.24 10.77 -4.61
CA PHE A 302 -1.83 10.52 -4.89
C PHE A 302 -1.27 11.53 -5.91
N TYR A 303 -1.98 11.77 -7.02
CA TYR A 303 -1.52 12.69 -8.06
C TYR A 303 -1.45 14.15 -7.58
N GLU A 304 -2.39 14.59 -6.74
CA GLU A 304 -2.35 15.92 -6.12
C GLU A 304 -1.17 16.09 -5.17
N GLY A 305 -0.87 15.07 -4.36
CA GLY A 305 0.32 15.03 -3.52
C GLY A 305 1.60 15.14 -4.35
N PHE A 306 1.66 14.37 -5.44
CA PHE A 306 2.77 14.38 -6.38
C PHE A 306 2.98 15.72 -7.08
N GLN A 307 1.90 16.41 -7.46
CA GLN A 307 2.01 17.75 -8.02
C GLN A 307 2.44 18.80 -6.98
N SER A 308 1.91 18.70 -5.77
CA SER A 308 2.13 19.66 -4.69
C SER A 308 3.55 19.58 -4.14
N GLY A 309 3.98 18.38 -3.73
CA GLY A 309 5.22 18.16 -2.99
C GLY A 309 5.27 18.83 -1.61
N LYS A 310 4.11 19.16 -1.01
CA LYS A 310 4.01 19.88 0.27
C LYS A 310 3.22 19.10 1.31
N LEU A 311 3.50 19.37 2.60
CA LEU A 311 2.78 18.78 3.73
C LEU A 311 1.29 19.14 3.73
N GLY A 312 0.96 20.38 3.40
CA GLY A 312 -0.41 20.87 3.33
C GLY A 312 -1.05 20.62 1.95
N GLY A 313 -2.29 20.13 1.94
CA GLY A 313 -3.09 20.00 0.72
C GLY A 313 -4.36 19.18 0.91
N MET A 314 -4.32 18.20 1.81
CA MET A 314 -5.50 17.45 2.25
C MET A 314 -5.67 17.51 3.77
N ASN A 315 -6.91 17.62 4.24
CA ASN A 315 -7.26 17.64 5.66
C ASN A 315 -8.54 16.84 5.92
N PRO A 316 -8.50 15.61 6.45
CA PRO A 316 -9.67 14.74 6.55
C PRO A 316 -10.81 15.30 7.41
N MET A 317 -10.55 16.35 8.20
CA MET A 317 -11.52 17.03 9.05
C MET A 317 -12.27 18.17 8.37
N ALA A 318 -11.88 18.60 7.16
CA ALA A 318 -12.59 19.68 6.48
C ALA A 318 -14.03 19.23 6.10
N ALA A 319 -14.98 20.18 6.11
CA ALA A 319 -16.37 19.90 5.77
C ALA A 319 -16.58 19.99 4.25
N GLY A 320 -17.10 18.93 3.62
CA GLY A 320 -17.45 18.89 2.20
C GLY A 320 -17.58 17.47 1.64
N ASN A 321 -18.46 17.25 0.66
CA ASN A 321 -18.64 15.95 0.01
C ASN A 321 -17.30 15.47 -0.56
N ALA A 322 -16.94 14.19 -0.47
CA ALA A 322 -15.69 13.60 -0.98
C ALA A 322 -15.44 13.80 -2.50
N SER A 323 -16.34 14.51 -3.19
CA SER A 323 -16.31 14.90 -4.59
C SER A 323 -15.93 16.38 -4.82
N GLY A 324 -15.69 17.15 -3.75
CA GLY A 324 -15.13 18.51 -3.79
C GLY A 324 -13.78 18.62 -3.09
N TRP A 325 -13.07 17.49 -3.02
CA TRP A 325 -11.73 17.31 -2.49
C TRP A 325 -10.79 17.14 -3.67
#